data_AF-A0A2V9CFP9-F1
#
_entry.id   AF-A0A2V9CFP9-F1
#
_cell.length_a   1.000
_cell.length_b   1.000
_cell.length_c   1.000
_cell.angle_alpha   90.00
_cell.angle_beta   90.00
_cell.angle_gamma   90.00
#
_symmetry.space_group_name_H-M   'P 1'
#
loop_
_entity.id
_entity.type
_entity.pdbx_description
1 polymer ?
#
loop_
_entity_poly.entity_id
_entity_poly.type
_entity_poly.pdbx_seq_one_letter_code
_entity_poly.pdbx_strand_id
1 'polypeptide(L)'
;MPGIRRRTAILLAAAALAALGLLIYSGIHSRALAESRLKQRTEETAIPTVAVVFPKEGAPTQEIVLPGNTQAFSDAPIYARTSGYLKQWYFDIGAHVQKGQLLAEIETPEVDQQLQQAQADLDTAQANLNIAKITAGRWQDLVSTGSVSQQETDQAISNLSAVKAAAESSAANVRRLEQLQS
;
A
#
# COMPACT_ATOMS: atom_id res chain seq x y z
N MET A 1 -49.95 116.19 -50.93
CA MET A 1 -48.51 116.16 -51.26
C MET A 1 -47.95 114.75 -51.00
N PRO A 2 -47.59 113.93 -52.02
CA PRO A 2 -47.24 112.52 -51.85
C PRO A 2 -45.73 112.27 -52.05
N GLY A 3 -44.96 112.09 -50.97
CA GLY A 3 -43.50 111.82 -51.06
C GLY A 3 -42.89 110.95 -49.95
N ILE A 4 -43.60 110.69 -48.85
CA ILE A 4 -43.04 110.05 -47.65
C ILE A 4 -43.23 108.52 -47.63
N ARG A 5 -44.25 107.98 -48.34
CA ARG A 5 -44.60 106.55 -48.30
C ARG A 5 -43.63 105.60 -49.05
N ARG A 6 -42.79 106.11 -49.95
CA ARG A 6 -41.86 105.27 -50.74
C ARG A 6 -40.57 104.90 -49.99
N ARG A 7 -40.08 105.77 -49.10
CA ARG A 7 -38.84 105.55 -48.34
C ARG A 7 -39.02 104.54 -47.20
N THR A 8 -40.18 104.55 -46.54
CA THR A 8 -40.52 103.59 -45.48
C THR A 8 -40.67 102.16 -46.00
N ALA A 9 -41.22 101.99 -47.21
CA ALA A 9 -41.33 100.68 -47.86
C ALA A 9 -39.97 100.05 -48.19
N ILE A 10 -39.00 100.86 -48.64
CA ILE A 10 -37.64 100.38 -48.94
C ILE A 10 -36.89 99.99 -47.66
N LEU A 11 -37.04 100.75 -46.57
CA LEU A 11 -36.43 100.43 -45.28
C LEU A 11 -37.01 99.15 -44.66
N LEU A 12 -38.33 98.93 -44.79
CA LEU A 12 -38.97 97.69 -44.34
C LEU A 12 -38.53 96.47 -45.15
N ALA A 13 -38.38 96.61 -46.48
CA ALA A 13 -37.88 95.52 -47.32
C ALA A 13 -36.41 95.17 -47.00
N ALA A 14 -35.56 96.18 -46.75
CA ALA A 14 -34.18 95.96 -46.33
C ALA A 14 -34.08 95.31 -44.95
N ALA A 15 -34.92 95.73 -43.99
CA ALA A 15 -35.01 95.11 -42.68
C ALA A 15 -35.50 93.65 -42.75
N ALA A 16 -36.47 93.36 -43.62
CA ALA A 16 -36.95 92.00 -43.87
C ALA A 16 -35.86 91.10 -44.48
N LEU A 17 -35.09 91.62 -45.45
CA LEU A 17 -33.95 90.89 -46.03
C LEU A 17 -32.82 90.66 -45.02
N ALA A 18 -32.52 91.64 -44.17
CA ALA A 18 -31.54 91.50 -43.10
C ALA A 18 -31.99 90.47 -42.06
N ALA A 19 -33.27 90.48 -41.67
CA ALA A 19 -33.86 89.48 -40.78
C ALA A 19 -33.83 88.07 -41.41
N LEU A 20 -34.13 87.95 -42.70
CA LEU A 20 -34.04 86.68 -43.44
C LEU A 20 -32.59 86.18 -43.48
N GLY A 21 -31.63 87.05 -43.74
CA GLY A 21 -30.20 86.73 -43.74
C GLY A 21 -29.69 86.27 -42.36
N LEU A 22 -30.12 86.92 -41.28
CA LEU A 22 -29.82 86.53 -39.90
C LEU A 22 -30.40 85.16 -39.55
N LEU A 23 -31.65 84.89 -39.97
CA LEU A 23 -32.28 83.58 -39.77
C LEU A 23 -31.53 82.48 -40.53
N ILE A 24 -31.15 82.71 -41.80
CA ILE A 24 -30.36 81.76 -42.59
C ILE A 24 -28.99 81.52 -41.96
N TYR A 25 -28.29 82.59 -41.54
CA TYR A 25 -26.99 82.49 -40.88
C TYR A 25 -27.08 81.70 -39.57
N SER A 26 -28.07 81.99 -38.73
CA SER A 26 -28.32 81.25 -37.49
C SER A 26 -28.65 79.78 -37.76
N GLY A 27 -29.39 79.48 -38.83
CA GLY A 27 -29.71 78.12 -39.27
C GLY A 27 -28.49 77.34 -39.75
N ILE A 28 -27.61 77.96 -40.53
CA ILE A 28 -26.37 77.32 -41.01
C ILE A 28 -25.38 77.13 -39.86
N HIS A 29 -25.23 78.14 -38.98
CA HIS A 29 -24.32 78.07 -37.84
C HIS A 29 -24.75 77.00 -36.82
N SER A 30 -26.06 76.90 -36.55
CA SER A 30 -26.60 75.84 -35.68
C SER A 30 -26.46 74.44 -36.27
N ARG A 31 -26.61 74.28 -37.60
CA ARG A 31 -26.36 73.00 -38.29
C ARG A 31 -24.90 72.59 -38.28
N ALA A 32 -23.97 73.51 -38.51
CA ALA A 32 -22.54 73.22 -38.47
C ALA A 32 -22.08 72.73 -37.08
N LEU A 33 -22.61 73.33 -36.00
CA LEU A 33 -22.35 72.88 -34.64
C LEU A 33 -22.98 71.51 -34.33
N ALA A 34 -24.17 71.24 -34.87
CA ALA A 34 -24.85 69.95 -34.69
C ALA A 34 -24.08 68.81 -35.39
N GLU A 35 -23.53 69.06 -36.58
CA GLU A 35 -22.77 68.07 -37.35
C GLU A 35 -21.45 67.71 -36.65
N SER A 36 -20.72 68.69 -36.10
CA SER A 36 -19.51 68.44 -35.31
C SER A 36 -19.79 67.61 -34.06
N ARG A 37 -20.89 67.89 -33.34
CA ARG A 37 -21.29 67.12 -32.16
C ARG A 37 -21.71 65.69 -32.51
N LEU A 38 -22.38 65.52 -33.65
CA LEU A 38 -22.76 64.20 -34.14
C LEU A 38 -21.53 63.37 -34.50
N LYS A 39 -20.54 63.96 -35.19
CA LYS A 39 -19.29 63.29 -35.54
C LYS A 39 -18.53 62.81 -34.30
N GLN A 40 -18.39 63.65 -33.28
CA GLN A 40 -17.74 63.27 -32.01
C GLN A 40 -18.44 62.10 -31.32
N ARG A 41 -19.77 62.13 -31.21
CA ARG A 41 -20.53 61.01 -30.61
C ARG A 41 -20.42 59.72 -31.40
N THR A 42 -20.41 59.80 -32.73
CA THR A 42 -20.21 58.64 -33.59
C THR A 42 -18.82 58.05 -33.42
N GLU A 43 -17.77 58.89 -33.35
CA GLU A 43 -16.39 58.44 -33.09
C GLU A 43 -16.24 57.80 -31.70
N GLU A 44 -16.87 58.38 -30.66
CA GLU A 44 -16.88 57.82 -29.30
C GLU A 44 -17.64 56.49 -29.22
N THR A 45 -18.77 56.37 -29.92
CA THR A 45 -19.61 55.15 -29.91
C THR A 45 -19.05 54.07 -30.84
N ALA A 46 -18.18 54.42 -31.79
CA ALA A 46 -17.56 53.47 -32.72
C ALA A 46 -16.54 52.54 -32.05
N ILE A 47 -16.07 52.85 -30.84
CA ILE A 47 -15.19 51.97 -30.08
C ILE A 47 -16.05 50.91 -29.37
N PRO A 48 -16.01 49.63 -29.81
CA PRO A 48 -16.82 48.60 -29.19
C PRO A 48 -16.32 48.31 -27.77
N THR A 49 -17.23 48.38 -26.80
CA THR A 49 -16.93 47.95 -25.44
C THR A 49 -16.95 46.42 -25.40
N VAL A 50 -15.81 45.81 -25.07
CA VAL A 50 -15.66 44.36 -24.96
C VAL A 50 -15.34 43.96 -23.52
N ALA A 51 -15.96 42.88 -23.06
CA ALA A 51 -15.58 42.27 -21.80
C ALA A 51 -14.32 41.41 -22.04
N VAL A 52 -13.24 41.73 -21.34
CA VAL A 52 -11.99 40.96 -21.39
C VAL A 52 -11.77 40.22 -20.07
N VAL A 53 -11.18 39.03 -20.17
CA VAL A 53 -10.65 38.27 -19.03
C VAL A 53 -9.19 37.96 -19.28
N PHE A 54 -8.36 38.16 -18.27
CA PHE A 54 -6.93 37.83 -18.34
C PHE A 54 -6.74 36.35 -17.96
N PRO A 55 -5.89 35.61 -18.69
CA PRO A 55 -5.52 34.25 -18.30
C PRO A 55 -4.82 34.29 -16.94
N LYS A 56 -5.25 33.41 -16.05
CA LYS A 56 -4.54 33.14 -14.79
C LYS A 56 -3.87 31.78 -14.93
N GLU A 57 -2.67 31.64 -14.40
CA GLU A 57 -2.01 30.34 -14.31
C GLU A 57 -2.92 29.39 -13.50
N GLY A 58 -3.26 28.25 -14.11
CA GLY A 58 -3.99 27.19 -13.42
C GLY A 58 -3.12 26.60 -12.32
N ALA A 59 -3.74 26.01 -11.29
CA ALA A 59 -3.00 25.28 -10.28
C ALA A 59 -2.11 24.21 -10.97
N PRO A 60 -0.80 24.14 -10.68
CA PRO A 60 0.15 23.31 -11.43
C PRO A 60 -0.04 21.80 -11.23
N THR A 61 -1.02 21.38 -10.42
CA THR A 61 -1.18 19.99 -10.03
C THR A 61 -2.65 19.61 -10.06
N GLN A 62 -3.00 18.72 -10.97
CA GLN A 62 -4.26 17.99 -10.91
C GLN A 62 -4.08 16.88 -9.87
N GLU A 63 -4.64 17.06 -8.68
CA GLU A 63 -4.62 16.03 -7.65
C GLU A 63 -5.47 14.84 -8.12
N ILE A 64 -4.82 13.72 -8.41
CA ILE A 64 -5.50 12.48 -8.77
C ILE A 64 -5.62 11.66 -7.49
N VAL A 65 -6.84 11.47 -7.02
CA VAL A 65 -7.14 10.60 -5.88
C VAL A 65 -7.37 9.18 -6.39
N LEU A 66 -6.43 8.29 -6.11
CA LEU A 66 -6.57 6.87 -6.44
C LEU A 66 -6.93 6.09 -5.17
N PRO A 67 -7.99 5.26 -5.17
CA PRO A 67 -8.23 4.35 -4.08
C PRO A 67 -7.13 3.30 -4.03
N GLY A 68 -6.51 3.13 -2.86
CA GLY A 68 -5.52 2.10 -2.58
C GLY A 68 -5.90 1.33 -1.34
N ASN A 69 -5.59 0.03 -1.33
CA ASN A 69 -5.67 -0.79 -0.13
C ASN A 69 -4.26 -1.08 0.39
N THR A 70 -4.09 -1.09 1.70
CA THR A 70 -2.85 -1.49 2.34
C THR A 70 -2.97 -2.93 2.83
N GLN A 71 -1.95 -3.74 2.61
CA GLN A 71 -1.86 -5.10 3.09
C GLN A 71 -0.59 -5.27 3.93
N ALA A 72 -0.58 -6.28 4.80
CA ALA A 72 0.63 -6.63 5.54
C ALA A 72 1.74 -7.00 4.57
N PHE A 73 2.97 -6.54 4.83
CA PHE A 73 4.13 -6.91 4.02
C PHE A 73 4.44 -8.42 4.10
N SER A 74 4.11 -9.03 5.23
CA SER A 74 4.18 -10.48 5.44
C SER A 74 3.02 -10.91 6.30
N ASP A 75 2.32 -11.95 5.86
CA ASP A 75 1.23 -12.58 6.60
C ASP A 75 1.62 -14.04 6.90
N ALA A 76 1.42 -14.46 8.14
CA ALA A 76 1.86 -15.75 8.65
C ALA A 76 0.77 -16.31 9.58
N PRO A 77 -0.17 -17.12 9.08
CA PRO A 77 -1.15 -17.77 9.92
C PRO A 77 -0.46 -18.78 10.86
N ILE A 78 -0.78 -18.70 12.15
CA ILE A 78 -0.17 -19.55 13.19
C ILE A 78 -1.12 -20.70 13.51
N TYR A 79 -0.61 -21.92 13.46
CA TYR A 79 -1.34 -23.14 13.78
C TYR A 79 -0.59 -23.96 14.84
N ALA A 80 -1.35 -24.71 15.65
CA ALA A 80 -0.78 -25.69 16.55
C ALA A 80 -0.18 -26.86 15.76
N ARG A 81 0.99 -27.35 16.17
CA ARG A 81 1.65 -28.51 15.56
C ARG A 81 1.03 -29.84 15.95
N THR A 82 0.38 -29.89 17.11
CA THR A 82 -0.21 -31.09 17.68
C THR A 82 -1.58 -30.76 18.28
N SER A 83 -2.43 -31.79 18.36
CA SER A 83 -3.77 -31.68 18.95
C SER A 83 -3.68 -31.76 20.47
N GLY A 84 -4.43 -30.91 21.17
CA GLY A 84 -4.48 -30.91 22.63
C GLY A 84 -5.46 -29.88 23.15
N TYR A 85 -5.44 -29.67 24.46
CA TYR A 85 -6.28 -28.68 25.13
C TYR A 85 -5.49 -27.39 25.36
N LEU A 86 -6.12 -26.24 25.13
CA LEU A 86 -5.48 -24.96 25.41
C LEU A 86 -5.39 -24.77 26.93
N LYS A 87 -4.18 -24.81 27.47
CA LYS A 87 -3.93 -24.65 28.91
C LYS A 87 -3.88 -23.18 29.28
N GLN A 88 -3.14 -22.38 28.52
CA GLN A 88 -3.04 -20.95 28.75
C GLN A 88 -2.76 -20.18 27.47
N TRP A 89 -3.28 -18.96 27.40
CA TRP A 89 -3.04 -18.02 26.31
C TRP A 89 -2.38 -16.76 26.87
N TYR A 90 -1.23 -16.35 26.32
CA TYR A 90 -0.35 -15.35 26.95
C TYR A 90 -0.53 -13.92 26.40
N PHE A 91 -1.19 -13.74 25.25
CA PHE A 91 -1.29 -12.44 24.55
C PHE A 91 -2.72 -12.06 24.21
N ASP A 92 -3.11 -10.80 24.35
CA ASP A 92 -4.43 -10.39 23.86
C ASP A 92 -4.45 -10.19 22.33
N ILE A 93 -5.64 -10.15 21.74
CA ILE A 93 -5.85 -9.89 20.31
C ILE A 93 -5.32 -8.49 19.97
N GLY A 94 -4.42 -8.41 18.99
CA GLY A 94 -3.77 -7.16 18.58
C GLY A 94 -2.48 -6.81 19.34
N ALA A 95 -2.06 -7.65 20.29
CA ALA A 95 -0.77 -7.50 20.94
C ALA A 95 0.39 -7.72 19.95
N HIS A 96 1.47 -6.95 20.11
CA HIS A 96 2.69 -7.13 19.34
C HIS A 96 3.51 -8.28 19.92
N VAL A 97 3.96 -9.19 19.07
CA VAL A 97 4.74 -10.37 19.45
C VAL A 97 6.02 -10.45 18.63
N GLN A 98 7.04 -11.11 19.19
CA GLN A 98 8.32 -11.33 18.55
C GLN A 98 8.50 -12.80 18.16
N LYS A 99 9.41 -13.05 17.22
CA LYS A 99 9.76 -14.41 16.79
C LYS A 99 10.26 -15.23 17.99
N GLY A 100 9.66 -16.40 18.21
CA GLY A 100 10.04 -17.33 19.28
C GLY A 100 9.36 -17.05 20.63
N GLN A 101 8.46 -16.06 20.70
CA GLN A 101 7.70 -15.78 21.90
C GLN A 101 6.58 -16.82 22.09
N LEU A 102 6.42 -17.32 23.32
CA LEU A 102 5.42 -18.33 23.66
C LEU A 102 4.01 -17.70 23.63
N LEU A 103 3.23 -17.99 22.59
CA LEU A 103 1.90 -17.40 22.42
C LEU A 103 0.84 -18.09 23.29
N ALA A 104 0.89 -19.42 23.33
CA ALA A 104 -0.04 -20.25 24.05
C ALA A 104 0.64 -21.55 24.49
N GLU A 105 0.17 -22.10 25.60
CA GLU A 105 0.55 -23.41 26.10
C GLU A 105 -0.60 -24.38 25.82
N ILE A 106 -0.27 -25.50 25.17
CA ILE A 106 -1.22 -26.56 24.83
C ILE A 106 -0.83 -27.78 25.67
N GLU A 107 -1.79 -28.31 26.41
CA GLU A 107 -1.65 -29.54 27.16
C GLU A 107 -1.96 -30.75 26.27
N THR A 108 -0.99 -31.66 26.16
CA THR A 108 -0.97 -32.76 25.19
C THR A 108 -0.71 -34.10 25.87
N PRO A 109 -1.63 -34.57 26.73
CA PRO A 109 -1.38 -35.74 27.58
C PRO A 109 -1.13 -37.02 26.78
N GLU A 110 -1.69 -37.13 25.58
CA GLU A 110 -1.45 -38.25 24.67
C GLU A 110 -0.02 -38.26 24.11
N VAL A 111 0.50 -37.09 23.71
CA VAL A 111 1.86 -36.96 23.19
C VAL A 111 2.88 -37.21 24.30
N ASP A 112 2.60 -36.72 25.51
CA ASP A 112 3.46 -36.94 26.68
C ASP A 112 3.57 -38.44 27.02
N GLN A 113 2.43 -39.15 27.01
CA GLN A 113 2.43 -40.61 27.23
C GLN A 113 3.15 -41.36 26.11
N GLN A 114 2.97 -40.95 24.85
CA GLN A 114 3.70 -41.54 23.73
C GLN A 114 5.21 -41.31 23.84
N LEU A 115 5.63 -40.12 24.28
CA LEU A 115 7.04 -39.80 24.49
C LEU A 115 7.64 -40.65 25.62
N GLN A 116 6.92 -40.81 26.73
CA GLN A 116 7.33 -41.69 27.83
C GLN A 116 7.51 -43.15 27.36
N GLN A 117 6.57 -43.68 26.58
CA GLN A 117 6.69 -45.01 26.00
C GLN A 117 7.90 -45.12 25.07
N ALA A 118 8.07 -44.16 24.16
CA ALA A 118 9.19 -44.16 23.22
C ALA A 118 10.56 -44.06 23.92
N GLN A 119 10.63 -43.34 25.03
CA GLN A 119 11.84 -43.25 25.85
C GLN A 119 12.17 -44.61 26.51
N ALA A 120 11.17 -45.32 27.03
CA ALA A 120 11.37 -46.67 27.58
C ALA A 120 11.82 -47.68 26.49
N ASP A 121 11.28 -47.55 25.28
CA ASP A 121 11.68 -48.38 24.14
C ASP A 121 13.13 -48.07 23.71
N LEU A 122 13.54 -46.79 23.74
CA LEU A 122 14.92 -46.38 23.52
C LEU A 122 15.86 -46.94 24.58
N ASP A 123 15.49 -46.86 25.85
CA ASP A 123 16.32 -47.38 26.96
C ASP A 123 16.53 -48.89 26.82
N THR A 124 15.48 -49.63 26.43
CA THR A 124 15.55 -51.07 26.13
C THR A 124 16.50 -51.33 24.95
N ALA A 125 16.38 -50.58 23.87
CA ALA A 125 17.25 -50.72 22.70
C ALA A 125 18.72 -50.40 23.02
N GLN A 126 18.96 -49.39 23.87
CA GLN A 126 20.28 -49.00 24.33
C GLN A 126 20.93 -50.07 25.23
N ALA A 127 20.14 -50.71 26.10
CA ALA A 127 20.60 -51.84 26.89
C ALA A 127 21.03 -53.02 26.01
N ASN A 128 20.22 -53.36 25.00
CA ASN A 128 20.55 -54.40 24.02
C ASN A 128 21.80 -54.05 23.21
N LEU A 129 21.96 -52.78 22.81
CA LEU A 129 23.15 -52.28 22.13
C LEU A 129 24.41 -52.48 22.98
N ASN A 130 24.33 -52.19 24.28
CA ASN A 130 25.45 -52.40 25.20
C ASN A 130 25.86 -53.88 25.27
N ILE A 131 24.90 -54.79 25.39
CA ILE A 131 25.15 -56.25 25.40
C ILE A 131 25.80 -56.69 24.08
N ALA A 132 25.26 -56.26 22.94
CA ALA A 132 25.80 -56.58 21.63
C ALA A 132 27.22 -56.02 21.44
N LYS A 133 27.50 -54.82 21.98
CA LYS A 133 28.83 -54.19 21.90
C LYS A 133 29.88 -54.93 22.72
N ILE A 134 29.54 -55.32 23.95
CA ILE A 134 30.41 -56.13 24.80
C ILE A 134 30.68 -57.50 24.15
N THR A 135 29.65 -58.10 23.57
CA THR A 135 29.75 -59.38 22.89
C THR A 135 30.69 -59.24 21.69
N ALA A 136 30.40 -58.38 20.72
CA ALA A 136 31.24 -58.19 19.54
C ALA A 136 32.71 -57.88 19.90
N GLY A 137 32.95 -57.03 20.91
CA GLY A 137 34.31 -56.74 21.40
C GLY A 137 35.02 -58.00 21.93
N ARG A 138 34.35 -58.80 22.74
CA ARG A 138 34.92 -60.06 23.27
C ARG A 138 35.24 -61.06 22.15
N TRP A 139 34.37 -61.21 21.16
CA TRP A 139 34.59 -62.12 20.03
C TRP A 139 35.75 -61.63 19.15
N GLN A 140 35.87 -60.32 18.94
CA GLN A 140 36.99 -59.70 18.24
C GLN A 140 38.34 -59.96 18.94
N ASP A 141 38.37 -59.95 20.27
CA ASP A 141 39.58 -60.28 21.02
C ASP A 141 39.92 -61.78 20.90
N LEU A 142 38.92 -62.67 21.01
CA LEU A 142 39.10 -64.12 20.95
C LEU A 142 39.49 -64.64 19.56
N VAL A 143 39.06 -63.98 18.47
CA VAL A 143 39.46 -64.39 17.11
C VAL A 143 40.93 -64.11 16.87
N SER A 144 41.47 -63.05 17.48
CA SER A 144 42.89 -62.69 17.37
C SER A 144 43.80 -63.73 18.04
N THR A 145 43.29 -64.43 19.05
CA THR A 145 43.98 -65.53 19.73
C THR A 145 43.65 -66.91 19.14
N GLY A 146 42.90 -66.98 18.03
CA GLY A 146 42.50 -68.23 17.38
C GLY A 146 41.52 -69.08 18.19
N SER A 147 40.80 -68.48 19.16
CA SER A 147 39.95 -69.20 20.11
C SER A 147 38.49 -69.34 19.67
N VAL A 148 38.08 -68.67 18.60
CA VAL A 148 36.73 -68.72 17.99
C VAL A 148 36.82 -68.67 16.47
N SER A 149 35.74 -69.05 15.77
CA SER A 149 35.68 -68.96 14.31
C SER A 149 35.52 -67.51 13.83
N GLN A 150 36.09 -67.20 12.65
CA GLN A 150 35.89 -65.91 11.99
C GLN A 150 34.40 -65.67 11.68
N GLN A 151 33.68 -66.70 11.24
CA GLN A 151 32.24 -66.61 10.93
C GLN A 151 31.41 -66.18 12.16
N GLU A 152 31.72 -66.70 13.34
CA GLU A 152 30.98 -66.36 14.56
C GLU A 152 31.28 -64.91 15.01
N THR A 153 32.52 -64.46 14.81
CA THR A 153 32.92 -63.07 15.08
C THR A 153 32.21 -62.11 14.12
N ASP A 154 32.19 -62.41 12.83
CA ASP A 154 31.49 -61.63 11.81
C ASP A 154 29.97 -61.57 12.09
N GLN A 155 29.39 -62.67 12.58
CA GLN A 155 27.99 -62.71 13.02
C GLN A 155 27.74 -61.79 14.23
N ALA A 156 28.65 -61.76 15.21
CA ALA A 156 28.54 -60.88 16.37
C ALA A 156 28.67 -59.39 15.99
N ILE A 157 29.59 -59.05 15.08
CA ILE A 157 29.75 -57.68 14.55
C ILE A 157 28.52 -57.26 13.73
N SER A 158 27.99 -58.15 12.91
CA SER A 158 26.77 -57.91 12.14
C SER A 158 25.58 -57.68 13.07
N ASN A 159 25.46 -58.48 14.13
CA ASN A 159 24.43 -58.31 15.15
C ASN A 159 24.57 -56.96 15.89
N LEU A 160 25.78 -56.56 16.27
CA LEU A 160 26.03 -55.23 16.85
C LEU A 160 25.53 -54.12 15.91
N SER A 161 25.84 -54.23 14.62
CA SER A 161 25.43 -53.23 13.63
C SER A 161 23.90 -53.15 13.50
N ALA A 162 23.21 -54.30 13.50
CA ALA A 162 21.75 -54.36 13.47
C ALA A 162 21.11 -53.74 14.72
N VAL A 163 21.60 -54.09 15.92
CA VAL A 163 21.07 -53.54 17.18
C VAL A 163 21.37 -52.05 17.31
N LYS A 164 22.53 -51.59 16.82
CA LYS A 164 22.86 -50.16 16.76
C LYS A 164 21.85 -49.39 15.90
N ALA A 165 21.54 -49.90 14.71
CA ALA A 165 20.53 -49.29 13.84
C ALA A 165 19.14 -49.27 14.50
N ALA A 166 18.78 -50.32 15.25
CA ALA A 166 17.53 -50.35 16.01
C ALA A 166 17.49 -49.26 17.11
N ALA A 167 18.58 -49.09 17.86
CA ALA A 167 18.67 -48.02 18.88
C ALA A 167 18.60 -46.62 18.26
N GLU A 168 19.27 -46.40 17.12
CA GLU A 168 19.20 -45.13 16.39
C GLU A 168 17.78 -44.83 15.87
N SER A 169 17.05 -45.87 15.44
CA SER A 169 15.65 -45.78 15.04
C SER A 169 14.74 -45.37 16.21
N SER A 170 14.88 -46.04 17.37
CA SER A 170 14.14 -45.66 18.58
C SER A 170 14.46 -44.22 19.01
N ALA A 171 15.73 -43.80 18.91
CA ALA A 171 16.13 -42.44 19.23
C ALA A 171 15.53 -41.40 18.26
N ALA A 172 15.37 -41.77 16.99
CA ALA A 172 14.69 -40.92 16.01
C ALA A 172 13.19 -40.78 16.33
N ASN A 173 12.54 -41.84 16.81
CA ASN A 173 11.15 -41.77 17.23
C ASN A 173 10.95 -40.86 18.46
N VAL A 174 11.85 -40.92 19.45
CA VAL A 174 11.84 -40.00 20.60
C VAL A 174 11.96 -38.55 20.13
N ARG A 175 12.97 -38.24 19.30
CA ARG A 175 13.16 -36.87 18.76
C ARG A 175 11.95 -36.36 17.99
N ARG A 176 11.26 -37.23 17.25
CA ARG A 176 10.03 -36.86 16.53
C ARG A 176 8.93 -36.43 17.49
N LEU A 177 8.77 -37.12 18.63
CA LEU A 177 7.76 -36.81 19.64
C LEU A 177 8.14 -35.55 20.44
N GLU A 178 9.41 -35.35 20.76
CA GLU A 178 9.91 -34.11 21.40
C GLU A 178 9.59 -32.87 20.54
N GLN A 179 9.74 -32.97 19.21
CA GLN A 179 9.41 -31.90 18.28
C GLN A 179 7.91 -31.56 18.20
N LEU A 180 7.04 -32.51 18.60
CA LEU A 180 5.59 -32.29 18.67
C LEU A 180 5.17 -31.67 20.01
N GLN A 181 5.97 -31.85 21.07
CA GLN A 181 5.75 -31.22 22.37
C GLN A 181 6.23 -29.76 22.39
N SER A 182 7.21 -29.40 21.55
CA SER A 182 7.79 -28.05 21.41
C SER A 182 7.03 -27.13 20.47
#